data_AF-A0A7S3DNI7-F1
#
_entry.id   AF-A0A7S3DNI7-F1
#
_cell.length_a   1.000
_cell.length_b   1.000
_cell.length_c   1.000
_cell.angle_alpha   90.00
_cell.angle_beta   90.00
_cell.angle_gamma   90.00
#
_symmetry.space_group_name_H-M   'P 1'
#
loop_
_entity.id
_entity.type
_entity.pdbx_description
1 polymer ?
#
loop_
_entity_poly.entity_id
_entity_poly.type
_entity_poly.pdbx_seq_one_letter_code
_entity_poly.pdbx_strand_id
1 'polypeptide(L)'
;MGNSLYVPLTSFGNTVTLPASRGPNFTLPCHVVASLCRVRDAEQESLWQFRQQDATAFRPQWKPWCSWLDLQDASFPLPPKLPATKANDANNRDQKTRDDLTDILDLYQNHETHGMPCHPTVPELLSEVDAFLNGSSSPGDASPCSIVIAGEGEPLLRLPALLELLSTLHDKKKMHPALSLRLTTNGLLPSCYHQPENNTPSIPQQLDEAGLDSISIALQTHDTHQYDEWMQPKTTMAAHHDVCQFIQAAATQTGLQVETTAVERATVDREATEACSQSLGVDAPVRWRSYIP
;
A
#
# COMPACT_ATOMS: atom_id res chain seq x y z
N MET A 1 -8.25 -6.00 16.53
CA MET A 1 -8.47 -5.75 15.09
C MET A 1 -9.59 -6.70 14.67
N GLY A 2 -10.55 -6.28 13.83
CA GLY A 2 -11.69 -7.12 13.45
C GLY A 2 -11.26 -8.37 12.66
N ASN A 3 -12.22 -9.19 12.25
CA ASN A 3 -11.99 -10.33 11.35
C ASN A 3 -11.70 -9.82 9.92
N SER A 4 -10.51 -9.25 9.75
CA SER A 4 -10.06 -8.54 8.54
C SER A 4 -8.84 -9.24 7.95
N LEU A 5 -8.86 -9.53 6.65
CA LEU A 5 -7.67 -9.98 5.92
C LEU A 5 -6.91 -8.76 5.40
N TYR A 6 -5.60 -8.73 5.62
CA TYR A 6 -4.71 -7.72 5.06
C TYR A 6 -4.02 -8.26 3.82
N VAL A 7 -4.18 -7.58 2.69
CA VAL A 7 -3.66 -8.01 1.39
C VAL A 7 -2.63 -6.99 0.88
N PRO A 8 -1.33 -7.20 1.14
CA PRO A 8 -0.29 -6.34 0.61
C PRO A 8 -0.09 -6.58 -0.89
N LEU A 9 -0.13 -5.52 -1.70
CA LEU A 9 0.15 -5.61 -3.14
C LEU A 9 1.64 -5.59 -3.45
N THR A 10 2.42 -4.90 -2.64
CA THR A 10 3.86 -4.72 -2.87
C THR A 10 4.57 -4.43 -1.55
N SER A 11 5.87 -4.69 -1.49
CA SER A 11 6.73 -4.19 -0.40
C SER A 11 7.45 -2.88 -0.75
N PHE A 12 7.33 -2.41 -1.99
CA PHE A 12 7.91 -1.15 -2.44
C PHE A 12 7.07 0.05 -2.01
N GLY A 13 7.72 1.14 -1.62
CA GLY A 13 7.07 2.38 -1.23
C GLY A 13 7.79 3.62 -1.79
N ASN A 14 7.00 4.64 -2.10
CA ASN A 14 7.45 5.97 -2.53
C ASN A 14 7.67 6.95 -1.36
N THR A 15 7.56 6.50 -0.12
CA THR A 15 7.77 7.25 1.12
C THR A 15 8.39 6.35 2.20
N VAL A 16 8.66 6.89 3.39
CA VAL A 16 8.72 6.11 4.63
C VAL A 16 7.40 5.37 4.79
N THR A 17 7.50 4.08 5.11
CA THR A 17 6.33 3.21 5.18
C THR A 17 5.43 3.64 6.34
N LEU A 18 4.11 3.51 6.17
CA LEU A 18 3.16 3.90 7.23
C LEU A 18 3.40 3.15 8.55
N PRO A 19 3.79 1.85 8.56
CA PRO A 19 4.25 1.21 9.78
C PRO A 19 5.49 1.88 10.39
N ALA A 20 6.50 2.25 9.59
CA ALA A 20 7.72 2.88 10.10
C ALA A 20 7.48 4.31 10.62
N SER A 21 6.51 5.05 10.07
CA SER A 21 6.18 6.40 10.58
C SER A 21 5.61 6.37 12.01
N ARG A 22 5.12 5.22 12.47
CA ARG A 22 4.67 4.98 13.84
C ARG A 22 5.79 4.77 14.86
N GLY A 23 7.06 4.85 14.46
CA GLY A 23 8.21 4.76 15.36
C GLY A 23 8.91 3.40 15.32
N PRO A 24 10.15 3.33 15.81
CA PRO A 24 11.02 2.18 15.63
C PRO A 24 10.56 0.92 16.41
N ASN A 25 9.75 1.10 17.46
CA ASN A 25 9.23 -0.01 18.26
C ASN A 25 7.82 -0.44 17.85
N PHE A 26 7.28 0.10 16.76
CA PHE A 26 6.00 -0.36 16.23
C PHE A 26 6.12 -1.75 15.58
N THR A 27 5.24 -2.66 15.98
CA THR A 27 5.16 -4.03 15.45
C THR A 27 3.87 -4.24 14.67
N LEU A 28 3.95 -5.02 13.59
CA LEU A 28 2.78 -5.45 12.84
C LEU A 28 2.19 -6.74 13.41
N PRO A 29 0.87 -6.99 13.24
CA PRO A 29 0.30 -8.30 13.52
C PRO A 29 0.97 -9.41 12.70
N CYS A 30 1.13 -10.59 13.29
CA CYS A 30 1.74 -11.79 12.67
C CYS A 30 1.26 -12.07 11.24
N HIS A 31 -0.06 -12.15 11.03
CA HIS A 31 -0.65 -12.46 9.74
C HIS A 31 -0.31 -11.40 8.68
N VAL A 32 -0.25 -10.11 9.05
CA VAL A 32 0.19 -9.05 8.15
C VAL A 32 1.65 -9.23 7.79
N VAL A 33 2.50 -9.58 8.76
CA VAL A 33 3.92 -9.87 8.52
C VAL A 33 4.08 -11.07 7.59
N ALA A 34 3.32 -12.15 7.79
CA ALA A 34 3.34 -13.33 6.95
C ALA A 34 2.95 -13.02 5.50
N SER A 35 1.85 -12.29 5.27
CA SER A 35 1.44 -11.84 3.94
C SER A 35 2.49 -10.91 3.30
N LEU A 36 3.16 -10.05 4.08
CA LEU A 36 4.25 -9.21 3.58
C LEU A 36 5.49 -10.00 3.19
N CYS A 37 5.86 -11.00 3.98
CA CYS A 37 6.96 -11.90 3.68
C CYS A 37 6.71 -12.67 2.38
N ARG A 38 5.48 -13.12 2.17
CA ARG A 38 5.01 -13.70 0.90
C ARG A 38 5.25 -12.76 -0.29
N VAL A 39 4.77 -11.52 -0.21
CA VAL A 39 5.00 -10.51 -1.26
C VAL A 39 6.49 -10.27 -1.51
N ARG A 40 7.28 -10.11 -0.45
CA ARG A 40 8.73 -9.85 -0.54
C ARG A 40 9.50 -11.03 -1.14
N ASP A 41 9.10 -12.26 -0.88
CA ASP A 41 9.71 -13.44 -1.47
C ASP A 41 9.44 -13.46 -2.98
N ALA A 42 8.19 -13.21 -3.41
CA ALA A 42 7.85 -13.08 -4.83
C ALA A 42 8.70 -11.98 -5.51
N GLU A 43 8.77 -10.79 -4.90
CA GLU A 43 9.52 -9.66 -5.45
C GLU A 43 11.05 -9.91 -5.53
N GLN A 44 11.62 -10.65 -4.57
CA GLN A 44 13.05 -10.98 -4.54
C GLN A 44 13.47 -12.04 -5.55
N GLU A 45 12.68 -13.11 -5.68
CA GLU A 45 13.01 -14.24 -6.56
C GLU A 45 13.21 -13.77 -8.01
N SER A 46 12.45 -12.77 -8.39
CA SER A 46 12.48 -12.19 -9.73
C SER A 46 13.64 -11.23 -9.95
N LEU A 47 14.03 -10.47 -8.93
CA LEU A 47 15.29 -9.71 -8.97
C LEU A 47 16.51 -10.65 -9.12
N TRP A 48 16.39 -11.89 -8.64
CA TRP A 48 17.40 -12.93 -8.84
C TRP A 48 17.35 -13.52 -10.25
N GLN A 49 16.17 -13.82 -10.79
CA GLN A 49 15.98 -14.36 -12.14
C GLN A 49 16.40 -13.37 -13.23
N PHE A 50 16.03 -12.09 -13.10
CA PHE A 50 16.46 -11.03 -14.02
C PHE A 50 17.99 -10.96 -14.14
N ARG A 51 18.70 -11.16 -13.03
CA ARG A 51 20.17 -11.12 -13.00
C ARG A 51 20.85 -12.33 -13.64
N GLN A 52 20.15 -13.45 -13.86
CA GLN A 52 20.77 -14.69 -14.34
C GLN A 52 20.53 -15.02 -15.82
N GLN A 53 19.71 -14.26 -16.56
CA GLN A 53 19.44 -14.48 -18.00
C GLN A 53 19.05 -15.93 -18.41
N ASP A 54 18.61 -16.77 -17.47
CA ASP A 54 18.16 -18.14 -17.76
C ASP A 54 16.73 -18.33 -17.22
N ALA A 55 15.76 -18.13 -18.13
CA ALA A 55 14.34 -18.05 -17.83
C ALA A 55 13.60 -19.40 -18.00
N THR A 56 14.30 -20.53 -17.84
CA THR A 56 13.66 -21.85 -18.03
C THR A 56 13.22 -22.48 -16.71
N ALA A 57 11.95 -22.22 -16.39
CA ALA A 57 11.10 -22.97 -15.46
C ALA A 57 11.47 -22.95 -13.96
N PHE A 58 11.13 -21.86 -13.27
CA PHE A 58 10.92 -21.89 -11.83
C PHE A 58 9.54 -21.32 -11.49
N ARG A 59 8.72 -22.09 -10.77
CA ARG A 59 7.48 -21.59 -10.17
C ARG A 59 7.80 -21.16 -8.74
N PRO A 60 7.47 -19.94 -8.31
CA PRO A 60 7.66 -19.53 -6.92
C PRO A 60 6.95 -20.54 -6.01
N GLN A 61 7.71 -21.19 -5.14
CA GLN A 61 7.15 -22.00 -4.07
C GLN A 61 7.20 -21.17 -2.80
N TRP A 62 6.03 -20.85 -2.26
CA TRP A 62 5.91 -20.20 -0.96
C TRP A 62 6.82 -20.87 0.06
N LYS A 63 7.73 -20.11 0.67
CA LYS A 63 8.65 -20.70 1.64
C LYS A 63 7.85 -21.18 2.87
N PRO A 64 8.10 -22.41 3.37
CA PRO A 64 7.31 -23.00 4.46
C PRO A 64 7.26 -22.20 5.78
N TRP A 65 8.19 -21.26 6.00
CA TRP A 65 8.23 -20.46 7.23
C TRP A 65 7.14 -19.38 7.29
N CYS A 66 6.58 -18.96 6.15
CA CYS A 66 5.44 -18.03 6.14
C CYS A 66 4.21 -18.66 6.82
N SER A 67 3.98 -19.96 6.60
CA SER A 67 2.93 -20.74 7.26
C SER A 67 3.15 -20.89 8.77
N TRP A 68 4.40 -20.81 9.24
CA TRP A 68 4.73 -20.89 10.67
C TRP A 68 4.43 -19.57 11.41
N LEU A 69 4.56 -18.41 10.74
CA LEU A 69 4.17 -17.12 11.28
C LEU A 69 2.65 -16.97 11.40
N ASP A 70 1.88 -17.58 10.50
CA ASP A 70 0.41 -17.60 10.54
C ASP A 70 -0.14 -18.33 11.79
N LEU A 71 0.67 -19.16 12.46
CA LEU A 71 0.31 -19.93 13.66
C LEU A 71 0.68 -19.24 14.99
N GLN A 72 1.21 -18.01 14.94
CA GLN A 72 1.68 -17.28 16.12
C GLN A 72 0.64 -16.23 16.55
N ASP A 73 0.25 -16.18 17.83
CA ASP A 73 -0.58 -15.09 18.40
C ASP A 73 0.24 -13.80 18.72
N ALA A 74 1.53 -13.77 18.37
CA ALA A 74 2.45 -12.71 18.73
C ALA A 74 2.51 -11.58 17.68
N SER A 75 2.82 -10.35 18.13
CA SER A 75 3.20 -9.25 17.22
C SER A 75 4.70 -9.29 16.96
N PHE A 76 5.12 -9.02 15.72
CA PHE A 76 6.52 -9.08 15.32
C PHE A 76 7.02 -7.73 14.80
N PRO A 77 8.31 -7.39 15.01
CA PRO A 77 8.91 -6.23 14.35
C PRO A 77 8.82 -6.39 12.83
N LEU A 78 8.88 -5.27 12.11
CA LEU A 78 9.00 -5.30 10.66
C LEU A 78 10.21 -6.15 10.28
N PRO A 79 10.08 -7.13 9.36
CA PRO A 79 11.24 -7.86 8.89
C PRO A 79 12.20 -6.87 8.23
N PRO A 80 13.53 -7.08 8.34
CA PRO A 80 14.51 -6.16 7.77
C PRO A 80 14.16 -5.87 6.31
N LYS A 81 14.23 -4.59 5.93
CA LYS A 81 14.06 -4.20 4.52
C LYS A 81 15.06 -4.98 3.69
N LEU A 82 14.62 -5.39 2.50
CA LEU A 82 15.55 -6.00 1.54
C LEU A 82 16.72 -5.05 1.34
N PRO A 83 17.96 -5.58 1.35
CA PRO A 83 19.12 -4.75 1.12
C PRO A 83 18.90 -4.05 -0.21
N ALA A 84 18.79 -2.72 -0.18
CA ALA A 84 18.91 -1.92 -1.39
C ALA A 84 20.21 -2.39 -2.05
N THR A 85 20.13 -2.76 -3.33
CA THR A 85 21.31 -3.11 -4.13
C THR A 85 22.37 -2.06 -3.83
N LYS A 86 23.52 -2.48 -3.29
CA LYS A 86 24.65 -1.59 -3.04
C LYS A 86 25.10 -1.06 -4.40
N ALA A 87 24.53 0.06 -4.83
CA ALA A 87 25.07 0.84 -5.92
C ALA A 87 26.41 1.39 -5.39
N ASN A 88 27.49 0.95 -6.02
CA ASN A 88 28.78 1.61 -5.83
C ASN A 88 28.64 3.10 -6.16
N ASP A 89 29.44 3.89 -5.47
CA ASP A 89 29.76 5.31 -5.67
C ASP A 89 28.86 6.33 -4.95
N ALA A 90 29.40 6.82 -3.83
CA ALA A 90 28.79 7.74 -2.87
C ALA A 90 29.00 9.24 -3.17
N ASN A 91 29.33 9.63 -4.41
CA ASN A 91 29.69 11.03 -4.73
C ASN A 91 28.74 11.77 -5.71
N ASN A 92 27.53 11.28 -5.97
CA ASN A 92 26.62 11.95 -6.91
C ASN A 92 25.14 11.87 -6.48
N ARG A 93 24.83 12.27 -5.24
CA ARG A 93 23.54 11.99 -4.57
C ARG A 93 22.33 12.75 -5.11
N ASP A 94 22.47 13.89 -5.77
CA ASP A 94 21.29 14.68 -6.13
C ASP A 94 20.72 14.35 -7.52
N GLN A 95 21.54 13.78 -8.42
CA GLN A 95 21.09 13.36 -9.75
C GLN A 95 20.81 11.86 -9.84
N LYS A 96 21.64 11.01 -9.21
CA LYS A 96 21.58 9.55 -9.34
C LYS A 96 20.36 8.92 -8.67
N THR A 97 19.87 9.48 -7.55
CA THR A 97 18.66 8.98 -6.87
C THR A 97 17.39 9.30 -7.66
N ARG A 98 17.44 10.36 -8.49
CA ARG A 98 16.38 10.72 -9.43
C ARG A 98 16.35 9.73 -10.60
N ASP A 99 17.51 9.35 -11.11
CA ASP A 99 17.64 8.36 -12.19
C ASP A 99 17.22 6.95 -11.73
N ASP A 100 17.67 6.48 -10.54
CA ASP A 100 17.37 5.12 -10.02
C ASP A 100 15.87 4.88 -9.73
N LEU A 101 15.11 5.92 -9.37
CA LEU A 101 13.67 5.81 -9.11
C LEU A 101 12.82 5.99 -10.36
N THR A 102 13.31 6.78 -11.31
CA THR A 102 12.74 6.83 -12.66
C THR A 102 12.91 5.45 -13.29
N ASP A 103 14.05 4.78 -13.09
CA ASP A 103 14.26 3.39 -13.51
C ASP A 103 13.28 2.40 -12.84
N ILE A 104 13.01 2.50 -11.52
CA ILE A 104 12.02 1.62 -10.86
C ILE A 104 10.60 1.89 -11.35
N LEU A 105 10.21 3.15 -11.56
CA LEU A 105 8.88 3.51 -12.04
C LEU A 105 8.69 3.26 -13.54
N ASP A 106 9.76 3.35 -14.33
CA ASP A 106 9.82 2.96 -15.74
C ASP A 106 9.85 1.43 -15.88
N LEU A 107 10.44 0.72 -14.91
CA LEU A 107 10.32 -0.74 -14.79
C LEU A 107 8.85 -1.14 -14.62
N TYR A 108 8.08 -0.46 -13.74
CA TYR A 108 6.65 -0.74 -13.60
C TYR A 108 5.82 -0.45 -14.86
N GLN A 109 6.27 0.44 -15.75
CA GLN A 109 5.52 0.88 -16.94
C GLN A 109 5.84 0.07 -18.21
N ASN A 110 7.08 -0.39 -18.39
CA ASN A 110 7.49 -1.12 -19.59
C ASN A 110 7.16 -2.61 -19.49
N HIS A 111 5.87 -2.92 -19.59
CA HIS A 111 5.27 -4.25 -19.41
C HIS A 111 5.75 -5.38 -20.34
N GLU A 112 6.60 -5.14 -21.34
CA GLU A 112 6.76 -6.11 -22.43
C GLU A 112 8.19 -6.57 -22.78
N THR A 113 9.27 -5.97 -22.30
CA THR A 113 10.59 -6.27 -22.91
C THR A 113 11.69 -6.77 -22.00
N HIS A 114 11.75 -6.43 -20.71
CA HIS A 114 12.88 -6.82 -19.84
C HIS A 114 12.41 -7.37 -18.49
N GLY A 115 12.94 -8.55 -18.11
CA GLY A 115 12.47 -9.38 -16.99
C GLY A 115 12.17 -8.60 -15.71
N MET A 116 10.88 -8.45 -15.42
CA MET A 116 10.36 -7.68 -14.30
C MET A 116 10.55 -8.39 -12.96
N PRO A 117 10.63 -7.65 -11.84
CA PRO A 117 10.29 -8.21 -10.54
C PRO A 117 8.87 -8.80 -10.58
N CYS A 118 8.69 -10.07 -10.21
CA CYS A 118 7.39 -10.73 -10.12
C CYS A 118 6.80 -10.28 -8.80
N HIS A 119 5.87 -9.35 -8.90
CA HIS A 119 4.95 -9.11 -7.81
C HIS A 119 3.91 -10.24 -7.78
N PRO A 120 3.26 -10.48 -6.64
CA PRO A 120 2.11 -11.38 -6.62
C PRO A 120 1.09 -10.94 -7.66
N THR A 121 0.72 -11.87 -8.51
CA THR A 121 -0.32 -11.69 -9.53
C THR A 121 -1.67 -11.56 -8.85
N VAL A 122 -2.64 -10.92 -9.53
CA VAL A 122 -4.01 -10.81 -9.00
C VAL A 122 -4.61 -12.20 -8.71
N PRO A 123 -4.44 -13.24 -9.55
CA PRO A 123 -4.87 -14.61 -9.22
C PRO A 123 -4.24 -15.19 -7.94
N GLU A 124 -2.96 -14.92 -7.66
CA GLU A 124 -2.31 -15.39 -6.43
C GLU A 124 -2.89 -14.70 -5.19
N LEU A 125 -3.12 -13.39 -5.27
CA LEU A 125 -3.75 -12.62 -4.20
C LEU A 125 -5.21 -13.08 -3.96
N LEU A 126 -5.96 -13.34 -5.04
CA LEU A 126 -7.32 -13.86 -4.96
C LEU A 126 -7.39 -15.25 -4.34
N SER A 127 -6.38 -16.10 -4.56
CA SER A 127 -6.29 -17.41 -3.90
C SER A 127 -6.21 -17.28 -2.37
N GLU A 128 -5.43 -16.32 -1.87
CA GLU A 128 -5.34 -16.02 -0.42
C GLU A 128 -6.67 -15.49 0.11
N VAL A 129 -7.34 -14.60 -0.63
CA VAL A 129 -8.68 -14.11 -0.29
C VAL A 129 -9.69 -15.25 -0.25
N ASP A 130 -9.69 -16.14 -1.25
CA ASP A 130 -10.63 -17.25 -1.33
C ASP A 130 -10.40 -18.25 -0.20
N ALA A 131 -9.15 -18.52 0.17
CA ALA A 131 -8.85 -19.33 1.35
C ALA A 131 -9.41 -18.70 2.63
N PHE A 132 -9.29 -17.38 2.79
CA PHE A 132 -9.83 -16.64 3.94
C PHE A 132 -11.37 -16.64 3.98
N LEU A 133 -12.03 -16.37 2.85
CA LEU A 133 -13.48 -16.35 2.76
C LEU A 133 -14.09 -17.74 3.00
N ASN A 134 -13.44 -18.80 2.51
CA ASN A 134 -13.90 -20.19 2.68
C ASN A 134 -13.51 -20.80 4.03
N GLY A 135 -12.40 -20.36 4.64
CA GLY A 135 -11.89 -20.87 5.91
C GLY A 135 -12.74 -20.51 7.13
N SER A 136 -13.65 -19.54 7.01
CA SER A 136 -14.50 -19.02 8.09
C SER A 136 -15.71 -19.92 8.44
N SER A 137 -15.58 -21.23 8.22
CA SER A 137 -16.69 -22.20 8.24
C SER A 137 -17.05 -22.75 9.64
N SER A 138 -16.39 -22.31 10.71
CA SER A 138 -16.72 -22.76 12.06
C SER A 138 -18.06 -22.16 12.52
N PRO A 139 -19.06 -23.00 12.91
CA PRO A 139 -20.35 -22.51 13.37
C PRO A 139 -20.18 -21.77 14.71
N GLY A 140 -20.08 -20.45 14.65
CA GLY A 140 -19.86 -19.57 15.79
C GLY A 140 -18.89 -18.42 15.53
N ASP A 141 -18.04 -18.51 14.50
CA ASP A 141 -17.15 -17.43 14.10
C ASP A 141 -17.90 -16.39 13.27
N ALA A 142 -17.77 -15.12 13.66
CA ALA A 142 -18.33 -14.01 12.91
C ALA A 142 -17.74 -14.00 11.50
N SER A 143 -18.60 -14.00 10.47
CA SER A 143 -18.19 -13.95 9.07
C SER A 143 -17.12 -12.88 8.82
N PRO A 144 -16.16 -13.15 7.92
CA PRO A 144 -15.08 -12.21 7.60
C PRO A 144 -15.68 -10.88 7.18
N CYS A 145 -15.27 -9.81 7.87
CA CYS A 145 -15.98 -8.54 7.81
C CYS A 145 -15.32 -7.54 6.85
N SER A 146 -14.04 -7.74 6.49
CA SER A 146 -13.38 -6.86 5.52
C SER A 146 -12.11 -7.45 4.90
N ILE A 147 -11.83 -7.08 3.65
CA ILE A 147 -10.51 -7.18 3.03
C ILE A 147 -9.88 -5.79 3.03
N VAL A 148 -8.67 -5.67 3.56
CA VAL A 148 -7.92 -4.43 3.66
C VAL A 148 -6.69 -4.53 2.78
N ILE A 149 -6.68 -3.80 1.68
CA ILE A 149 -5.48 -3.63 0.85
C ILE A 149 -4.56 -2.67 1.59
N ALA A 150 -3.57 -3.23 2.25
CA ALA A 150 -2.60 -2.51 3.07
C ALA A 150 -1.38 -3.39 3.33
N GLY A 151 -0.27 -2.75 3.64
CA GLY A 151 1.00 -3.42 3.88
C GLY A 151 2.09 -2.44 4.25
N GLU A 152 3.34 -2.84 3.99
CA GLU A 152 4.49 -1.97 4.11
C GLU A 152 4.69 -1.10 2.85
N GLY A 153 4.42 -1.65 1.67
CA GLY A 153 4.50 -0.90 0.42
C GLY A 153 3.31 0.02 0.17
N GLU A 154 3.37 0.76 -0.93
CA GLU A 154 2.34 1.68 -1.38
C GLU A 154 1.47 1.03 -2.48
N PRO A 155 0.19 0.68 -2.20
CA PRO A 155 -0.69 0.03 -3.17
C PRO A 155 -0.87 0.78 -4.49
N LEU A 156 -0.86 2.12 -4.47
CA LEU A 156 -1.05 2.94 -5.67
C LEU A 156 0.11 2.82 -6.68
N LEU A 157 1.27 2.27 -6.28
CA LEU A 157 2.34 1.93 -7.23
C LEU A 157 1.98 0.76 -8.16
N ARG A 158 0.99 -0.05 -7.78
CA ARG A 158 0.47 -1.17 -8.57
C ARG A 158 -0.98 -0.94 -8.99
N LEU A 159 -1.31 0.29 -9.39
CA LEU A 159 -2.68 0.71 -9.69
C LEU A 159 -3.44 -0.26 -10.63
N PRO A 160 -2.90 -0.75 -11.76
CA PRO A 160 -3.63 -1.70 -12.61
C PRO A 160 -4.03 -3.00 -11.88
N ALA A 161 -3.10 -3.58 -11.11
CA ALA A 161 -3.37 -4.78 -10.33
C ALA A 161 -4.33 -4.50 -9.15
N LEU A 162 -4.25 -3.32 -8.55
CA LEU A 162 -5.19 -2.88 -7.52
C LEU A 162 -6.61 -2.79 -8.07
N LEU A 163 -6.81 -2.15 -9.22
CA LEU A 163 -8.12 -1.99 -9.86
C LEU A 163 -8.70 -3.35 -10.29
N GLU A 164 -7.87 -4.22 -10.90
CA GLU A 164 -8.29 -5.57 -11.29
C GLU A 164 -8.68 -6.43 -10.06
N LEU A 165 -7.90 -6.36 -8.99
CA LEU A 165 -8.21 -7.04 -7.73
C LEU A 165 -9.53 -6.53 -7.15
N LEU A 166 -9.69 -5.21 -7.03
CA LEU A 166 -10.91 -4.59 -6.48
C LEU A 166 -12.16 -4.98 -7.29
N SER A 167 -12.09 -4.90 -8.62
CA SER A 167 -13.19 -5.29 -9.50
C SER A 167 -13.59 -6.75 -9.30
N THR A 168 -12.60 -7.65 -9.23
CA THR A 168 -12.86 -9.07 -8.99
C THR A 168 -13.43 -9.34 -7.60
N LEU A 169 -12.97 -8.63 -6.58
CA LEU A 169 -13.48 -8.72 -5.21
C LEU A 169 -14.90 -8.14 -5.10
N HIS A 170 -15.20 -7.07 -5.85
CA HIS A 170 -16.53 -6.48 -5.91
C HIS A 170 -17.56 -7.49 -6.41
N ASP A 171 -17.22 -8.29 -7.43
CA ASP A 171 -18.07 -9.39 -7.88
C ASP A 171 -18.31 -10.45 -6.79
N LYS A 172 -17.29 -10.75 -5.97
CA LYS A 172 -17.43 -11.68 -4.85
C LYS A 172 -18.34 -11.15 -3.73
N LYS A 173 -18.51 -9.82 -3.59
CA LYS A 173 -19.48 -9.23 -2.64
C LYS A 173 -20.92 -9.66 -2.93
N LYS A 174 -21.25 -10.07 -4.17
CA LYS A 174 -22.57 -10.64 -4.50
C LYS A 174 -22.85 -11.91 -3.69
N MET A 175 -21.82 -12.71 -3.40
CA MET A 175 -21.90 -13.91 -2.57
C MET A 175 -21.62 -13.63 -1.09
N HIS A 176 -20.91 -12.53 -0.79
CA HIS A 176 -20.59 -12.09 0.56
C HIS A 176 -21.04 -10.64 0.79
N PRO A 177 -22.34 -10.34 0.96
CA PRO A 177 -22.84 -8.96 1.02
C PRO A 177 -22.31 -8.13 2.20
N ALA A 178 -21.83 -8.79 3.27
CA ALA A 178 -21.22 -8.15 4.43
C ALA A 178 -19.73 -7.82 4.23
N LEU A 179 -19.13 -8.24 3.11
CA LEU A 179 -17.72 -8.02 2.82
C LEU A 179 -17.46 -6.54 2.50
N SER A 180 -16.62 -5.88 3.29
CA SER A 180 -16.13 -4.53 3.02
C SER A 180 -14.74 -4.55 2.40
N LEU A 181 -14.52 -3.77 1.34
CA LEU A 181 -13.24 -3.56 0.68
C LEU A 181 -12.64 -2.22 1.10
N ARG A 182 -11.43 -2.26 1.64
CA ARG A 182 -10.78 -1.09 2.25
C ARG A 182 -9.38 -0.91 1.72
N LEU A 183 -8.95 0.33 1.54
CA LEU A 183 -7.60 0.66 1.09
C LEU A 183 -6.91 1.54 2.14
N THR A 184 -5.64 1.26 2.44
CA THR A 184 -4.76 2.18 3.17
C THR A 184 -3.62 2.62 2.26
N THR A 185 -3.43 3.92 2.11
CA THR A 185 -2.45 4.50 1.18
C THR A 185 -1.86 5.80 1.76
N ASN A 186 -0.69 6.18 1.27
CA ASN A 186 -0.15 7.53 1.48
C ASN A 186 -0.71 8.57 0.49
N GLY A 187 -1.48 8.16 -0.52
CA GLY A 187 -2.13 9.06 -1.48
C GLY A 187 -1.21 9.67 -2.53
N LEU A 188 0.08 9.30 -2.57
CA LEU A 188 1.03 9.77 -3.56
C LEU A 188 1.06 8.86 -4.77
N LEU A 189 0.80 9.45 -5.94
CA LEU A 189 0.80 8.75 -7.22
C LEU A 189 2.16 8.84 -7.92
N PRO A 190 2.57 7.79 -8.64
CA PRO A 190 3.58 7.88 -9.69
C PRO A 190 3.29 8.98 -10.71
N SER A 191 4.34 9.62 -11.22
CA SER A 191 4.23 10.71 -12.20
C SER A 191 3.51 10.33 -13.50
N CYS A 192 3.55 9.05 -13.89
CA CYS A 192 2.82 8.55 -15.05
C CYS A 192 1.30 8.58 -14.90
N TYR A 193 0.78 8.66 -13.68
CA TYR A 193 -0.66 8.80 -13.43
C TYR A 193 -1.12 10.26 -13.30
N HIS A 194 -0.20 11.23 -13.33
CA HIS A 194 -0.50 12.67 -13.24
C HIS A 194 -0.89 13.31 -14.58
N GLN A 195 -1.06 12.52 -15.65
CA GLN A 195 -1.46 13.01 -16.97
C GLN A 195 -2.93 12.66 -17.24
N PRO A 196 -3.89 13.53 -16.88
CA PRO A 196 -5.23 13.38 -17.39
C PRO A 196 -5.25 13.83 -18.85
N GLU A 197 -5.59 12.90 -19.74
CA GLU A 197 -6.25 13.31 -20.98
C GLU A 197 -7.61 13.93 -20.63
N ASN A 198 -8.13 14.82 -21.47
CA ASN A 198 -9.46 15.37 -21.27
C ASN A 198 -10.48 14.20 -21.16
N ASN A 199 -11.23 14.13 -20.05
CA ASN A 199 -12.21 13.09 -19.68
C ASN A 199 -11.69 11.80 -19.01
N THR A 200 -10.42 11.68 -18.62
CA THR A 200 -10.02 10.51 -17.80
C THR A 200 -10.53 10.67 -16.35
N PRO A 201 -11.22 9.66 -15.77
CA PRO A 201 -11.60 9.68 -14.36
C PRO A 201 -10.36 9.81 -13.45
N SER A 202 -10.48 10.57 -12.36
CA SER A 202 -9.42 10.65 -11.36
C SER A 202 -9.16 9.27 -10.72
N ILE A 203 -7.97 9.05 -10.16
CA ILE A 203 -7.65 7.76 -9.52
C ILE A 203 -8.66 7.40 -8.40
N PRO A 204 -9.07 8.33 -7.51
CA PRO A 204 -10.13 8.02 -6.55
C PRO A 204 -11.46 7.58 -7.21
N GLN A 205 -11.85 8.18 -8.34
CA GLN A 205 -13.04 7.75 -9.08
C GLN A 205 -12.86 6.34 -9.64
N GLN A 206 -11.69 6.02 -10.20
CA GLN A 206 -11.39 4.67 -10.68
C GLN A 206 -11.46 3.62 -9.55
N LEU A 207 -10.99 3.97 -8.34
CA LEU A 207 -11.07 3.10 -7.16
C LEU A 207 -12.52 2.87 -6.71
N ASP A 208 -13.35 3.93 -6.72
CA ASP A 208 -14.78 3.88 -6.42
C ASP A 208 -15.52 3.00 -7.44
N GLU A 209 -15.30 3.24 -8.73
CA GLU A 209 -15.86 2.45 -9.83
C GLU A 209 -15.42 0.98 -9.79
N ALA A 210 -14.19 0.70 -9.34
CA ALA A 210 -13.70 -0.66 -9.12
C ALA A 210 -14.32 -1.35 -7.88
N GLY A 211 -15.13 -0.63 -7.11
CA GLY A 211 -15.94 -1.19 -6.03
C GLY A 211 -15.32 -1.11 -4.63
N LEU A 212 -14.34 -0.23 -4.42
CA LEU A 212 -13.80 0.07 -3.10
C LEU A 212 -14.89 0.70 -2.20
N ASP A 213 -14.96 0.33 -0.92
CA ASP A 213 -15.96 0.92 0.00
C ASP A 213 -15.38 2.08 0.82
N SER A 214 -14.13 1.96 1.25
CA SER A 214 -13.48 2.96 2.11
C SER A 214 -12.00 3.10 1.83
N ILE A 215 -11.48 4.30 2.05
CA ILE A 215 -10.07 4.63 1.86
C ILE A 215 -9.54 5.41 3.07
N SER A 216 -8.40 4.95 3.59
CA SER A 216 -7.65 5.58 4.66
C SER A 216 -6.39 6.20 4.08
N ILE A 217 -6.29 7.53 4.08
CA ILE A 217 -5.19 8.28 3.46
C ILE A 217 -4.31 8.92 4.54
N ALA A 218 -3.00 8.78 4.43
CA ALA A 218 -2.06 9.31 5.42
C ALA A 218 -1.74 10.80 5.18
N LEU A 219 -2.52 11.70 5.78
CA LEU A 219 -2.26 13.14 5.76
C LEU A 219 -1.04 13.52 6.62
N GLN A 220 -0.85 12.85 7.77
CA GLN A 220 0.23 13.04 8.76
C GLN A 220 0.30 14.41 9.46
N THR A 221 0.22 15.51 8.72
CA THR A 221 0.33 16.88 9.22
C THR A 221 -0.26 17.88 8.24
N HIS A 222 -0.63 19.06 8.72
CA HIS A 222 -0.99 20.20 7.87
C HIS A 222 0.23 20.93 7.28
N ASP A 223 1.42 20.74 7.87
CA ASP A 223 2.64 21.49 7.50
C ASP A 223 3.43 20.75 6.43
N THR A 224 3.65 21.42 5.29
CA THR A 224 4.35 20.84 4.13
C THR A 224 5.78 20.42 4.43
N HIS A 225 6.55 21.23 5.17
CA HIS A 225 7.95 20.93 5.46
C HIS A 225 8.07 19.73 6.41
N GLN A 226 7.22 19.68 7.43
CA GLN A 226 7.12 18.56 8.36
C GLN A 226 6.68 17.27 7.65
N TYR A 227 5.77 17.38 6.68
CA TYR A 227 5.38 16.24 5.85
C TYR A 227 6.58 15.68 5.09
N ASP A 228 7.34 16.53 4.40
CA ASP A 228 8.51 16.11 3.62
C ASP A 228 9.59 15.47 4.51
N GLU A 229 9.86 16.04 5.68
CA GLU A 229 10.83 15.50 6.64
C GLU A 229 10.48 14.06 7.08
N TRP A 230 9.19 13.79 7.32
CA TRP A 230 8.75 12.52 7.92
C TRP A 230 8.38 11.47 6.91
N MET A 231 7.67 11.87 5.86
CA MET A 231 7.25 10.96 4.81
C MET A 231 8.39 10.71 3.81
N GLN A 232 9.37 11.61 3.71
CA GLN A 232 10.51 11.49 2.79
C GLN A 232 10.05 11.04 1.39
N PRO A 233 9.14 11.80 0.76
CA PRO A 233 8.57 11.44 -0.52
C PRO A 233 9.66 11.32 -1.58
N LYS A 234 9.54 10.29 -2.41
CA LYS A 234 10.51 9.96 -3.45
C LYS A 234 10.10 10.45 -4.84
N THR A 235 8.83 10.79 -5.03
CA THR A 235 8.22 10.92 -6.36
C THR A 235 7.97 12.37 -6.78
N THR A 236 7.70 13.28 -5.84
CA THR A 236 7.28 14.64 -6.18
C THR A 236 7.92 15.69 -5.26
N MET A 237 8.12 16.90 -5.80
CA MET A 237 8.63 18.05 -5.03
C MET A 237 7.53 18.79 -4.24
N ALA A 238 6.27 18.37 -4.39
CA ALA A 238 5.10 18.98 -3.79
C ALA A 238 4.19 17.92 -3.14
N ALA A 239 4.79 16.91 -2.50
CA ALA A 239 4.09 15.70 -2.08
C ALA A 239 2.93 15.99 -1.13
N HIS A 240 3.09 16.93 -0.19
CA HIS A 240 2.01 17.35 0.69
C HIS A 240 0.81 17.93 -0.09
N HIS A 241 1.08 18.73 -1.11
CA HIS A 241 0.03 19.27 -1.99
C HIS A 241 -0.66 18.15 -2.76
N ASP A 242 0.11 17.21 -3.32
CA ASP A 242 -0.43 16.09 -4.11
C ASP A 242 -1.33 15.17 -3.26
N VAL A 243 -0.93 14.86 -2.02
CA VAL A 243 -1.79 14.07 -1.12
C VAL A 243 -3.05 14.86 -0.74
N CYS A 244 -2.95 16.17 -0.53
CA CYS A 244 -4.13 17.01 -0.27
C CYS A 244 -5.11 17.00 -1.45
N GLN A 245 -4.61 17.12 -2.69
CA GLN A 245 -5.43 17.00 -3.89
C GLN A 245 -6.07 15.61 -4.00
N PHE A 246 -5.32 14.54 -3.72
CA PHE A 246 -5.84 13.18 -3.74
C PHE A 246 -6.95 12.97 -2.72
N ILE A 247 -6.78 13.47 -1.48
CA ILE A 247 -7.80 13.45 -0.44
C ILE A 247 -9.04 14.23 -0.88
N GLN A 248 -8.85 15.44 -1.42
CA GLN A 248 -9.96 16.27 -1.86
C GLN A 248 -10.76 15.60 -2.99
N ALA A 249 -10.08 15.03 -3.98
CA ALA A 249 -10.74 14.29 -5.05
C ALA A 249 -11.51 13.08 -4.51
N ALA A 250 -10.90 12.29 -3.61
CA ALA A 250 -11.58 11.17 -2.97
C ALA A 250 -12.83 11.63 -2.20
N ALA A 251 -12.72 12.69 -1.39
CA ALA A 251 -13.82 13.14 -0.54
C ALA A 251 -14.96 13.81 -1.30
N THR A 252 -14.66 14.51 -2.40
CA THR A 252 -15.66 15.36 -3.08
C THR A 252 -16.18 14.82 -4.41
N GLN A 253 -15.50 13.83 -5.00
CA GLN A 253 -15.82 13.32 -6.35
C GLN A 253 -16.24 11.85 -6.37
N THR A 254 -16.36 11.19 -5.22
CA THR A 254 -16.63 9.75 -5.11
C THR A 254 -17.69 9.45 -4.05
N GLY A 255 -18.21 8.23 -4.05
CA GLY A 255 -19.05 7.68 -2.97
C GLY A 255 -18.28 7.01 -1.83
N LEU A 256 -16.94 7.11 -1.81
CA LEU A 256 -16.09 6.41 -0.86
C LEU A 256 -16.25 6.94 0.56
N GLN A 257 -16.16 6.06 1.55
CA GLN A 257 -15.91 6.48 2.94
C GLN A 257 -14.44 6.87 3.10
N VAL A 258 -14.17 8.17 3.16
CA VAL A 258 -12.82 8.71 3.29
C VAL A 258 -12.47 8.96 4.75
N GLU A 259 -11.33 8.43 5.18
CA GLU A 259 -10.70 8.68 6.48
C GLU A 259 -9.29 9.24 6.24
N THR A 260 -8.93 10.33 6.92
CA THR A 260 -7.54 10.78 7.00
C THR A 260 -6.89 10.25 8.27
N THR A 261 -5.59 9.96 8.18
CA THR A 261 -4.82 9.46 9.33
C THR A 261 -3.56 10.30 9.55
N ALA A 262 -3.17 10.38 10.81
CA ALA A 262 -1.92 11.01 11.23
C ALA A 262 -1.31 10.28 12.43
N VAL A 263 0.02 10.32 12.56
CA VAL A 263 0.71 9.78 13.73
C VAL A 263 0.85 10.87 14.79
N GLU A 264 0.43 10.55 16.01
CA GLU A 264 0.50 11.45 17.15
C GLU A 264 1.96 11.64 17.59
N ARG A 265 2.49 12.85 17.38
CA ARG A 265 3.80 13.28 17.87
C ARG A 265 3.64 14.65 18.53
N ALA A 266 4.48 14.94 19.52
CA ALA A 266 4.44 16.20 20.25
C ALA A 266 4.64 17.45 19.36
N THR A 267 5.25 17.27 18.19
CA THR A 267 5.54 18.31 17.20
C THR A 267 4.45 18.50 16.15
N VAL A 268 3.40 17.66 16.14
CA VAL A 268 2.25 17.83 15.23
C VAL A 268 1.23 18.75 15.87
N ASP A 269 0.83 19.79 15.15
CA ASP A 269 -0.36 20.56 15.49
C ASP A 269 -1.61 19.75 15.11
N ARG A 270 -2.29 19.20 16.12
CA ARG A 270 -3.48 18.36 15.91
C ARG A 270 -4.66 19.16 15.39
N GLU A 271 -4.88 20.36 15.91
CA GLU A 271 -6.01 21.21 15.55
C GLU A 271 -5.88 21.68 14.10
N ALA A 272 -4.70 22.16 13.71
CA ALA A 272 -4.44 22.58 12.33
C ALA A 272 -4.50 21.39 11.35
N THR A 273 -4.08 20.19 11.75
CA THR A 273 -4.18 18.97 10.92
C THR A 273 -5.63 18.53 10.74
N GLU A 274 -6.45 18.60 11.79
CA GLU A 274 -7.90 18.34 11.71
C GLU A 274 -8.62 19.36 10.84
N ALA A 275 -8.31 20.65 11.01
CA ALA A 275 -8.86 21.73 10.18
C ALA A 275 -8.45 21.57 8.70
N CYS A 276 -7.20 21.18 8.44
CA CYS A 276 -6.73 20.85 7.09
C CYS A 276 -7.57 19.71 6.48
N SER A 277 -7.72 18.59 7.18
CA SER A 277 -8.55 17.46 6.71
C SER A 277 -9.99 17.87 6.39
N GLN A 278 -10.62 18.66 7.27
CA GLN A 278 -11.98 19.15 7.05
C GLN A 278 -12.07 20.07 5.82
N SER A 279 -11.08 20.94 5.61
CA SER A 279 -11.03 21.84 4.45
C SER A 279 -10.90 21.08 3.11
N LEU A 280 -10.41 19.84 3.15
CA LEU A 280 -10.34 18.94 1.99
C LEU A 280 -11.65 18.17 1.73
N GLY A 281 -12.68 18.38 2.57
CA GLY A 281 -14.00 17.76 2.42
C GLY A 281 -14.18 16.45 3.20
N VAL A 282 -13.28 16.10 4.12
CA VAL A 282 -13.41 14.90 4.94
C VAL A 282 -14.18 15.23 6.23
N ASP A 283 -15.39 14.67 6.35
CA ASP A 283 -16.29 14.92 7.49
C ASP A 283 -15.82 14.27 8.80
N ALA A 284 -15.20 13.10 8.70
CA ALA A 284 -14.72 12.36 9.87
C ALA A 284 -13.48 13.05 10.49
N PRO A 285 -13.33 13.03 11.82
CA PRO A 285 -12.12 13.55 12.45
C PRO A 285 -10.89 12.74 12.00
N VAL A 286 -9.73 13.40 11.98
CA VAL A 286 -8.45 12.72 11.70
C VAL A 286 -8.27 11.56 12.66
N ARG A 287 -8.00 10.37 12.12
CA ARG A 287 -7.72 9.21 12.94
C ARG A 287 -6.25 9.20 13.35
N TRP A 288 -6.03 9.64 14.59
CA TRP A 288 -4.73 9.65 15.24
C TRP A 288 -4.23 8.24 15.57
N ARG A 289 -2.95 7.98 15.26
CA ARG A 289 -2.24 6.73 15.57
C ARG A 289 -1.13 7.02 16.56
N SER A 290 -1.03 6.24 17.62
CA SER A 290 0.06 6.39 18.59
C SER A 290 1.42 6.16 17.94
N TYR A 291 2.36 7.06 18.22
CA TYR A 291 3.79 6.88 17.99
C TYR A 291 4.41 6.03 19.10
N ILE A 292 5.26 5.08 18.72
CA ILE A 292 5.92 4.12 19.61
C ILE A 292 7.44 4.33 19.43
N PRO A 293 8.04 5.26 20.22
CA PRO A 293 9.47 5.57 20.17
C PRO A 293 10.32 4.38 20.57
#